data_AF-A0A931QAH1-F1
#
_entry.id   AF-A0A931QAH1-F1
#
_cell.length_a   1.000
_cell.length_b   1.000
_cell.length_c   1.000
_cell.angle_alpha   90.00
_cell.angle_beta   90.00
_cell.angle_gamma   90.00
#
_symmetry.space_group_name_H-M   'P 1'
#
loop_
_entity.id
_entity.type
_entity.pdbx_description
1 polymer ?
#
loop_
_entity_poly.entity_id
_entity_poly.type
_entity_poly.pdbx_seq_one_letter_code
_entity_poly.pdbx_strand_id
1 'polypeptide(L)'
;MAMNRQTKRLLQKQGQLGADGESPPPRREMRPTPKPRTERTTLLQYVREARAELRKVAWPNRPEIVRYSIIVLATMVVLTTFIFGLDYVVAKGIFFLFDS
;
A
#
# COMPACT_ATOMS: atom_id res chain seq x y z
N MET A 1 76.47 -14.04 11.95
CA MET A 1 75.69 -14.60 13.08
C MET A 1 74.84 -15.76 12.55
N ALA A 2 75.16 -17.01 12.92
CA ALA A 2 74.48 -18.20 12.42
C ALA A 2 73.16 -18.41 13.19
N MET A 3 72.04 -18.12 12.54
CA MET A 3 70.72 -18.28 13.17
C MET A 3 70.42 -19.78 13.36
N ASN A 4 70.23 -20.15 14.62
CA ASN A 4 70.11 -21.53 15.07
C ASN A 4 68.93 -22.24 14.38
N ARG A 5 69.17 -23.48 13.92
CA ARG A 5 68.23 -24.24 13.07
C ARG A 5 66.88 -24.49 13.74
N GLN A 6 66.85 -24.43 15.07
CA GLN A 6 65.63 -24.59 15.86
C GLN A 6 64.70 -23.38 15.77
N THR A 7 65.23 -22.16 15.67
CA THR A 7 64.43 -20.95 15.53
C THR A 7 63.66 -20.95 14.21
N LYS A 8 64.29 -21.41 13.12
CA LYS A 8 63.62 -21.53 11.81
C LYS A 8 62.48 -22.55 11.80
N ARG A 9 62.63 -23.67 12.52
CA ARG A 9 61.58 -24.70 12.62
C ARG A 9 60.39 -24.25 13.46
N LEU A 10 60.61 -23.46 14.51
CA LEU A 10 59.54 -22.90 15.33
C LEU A 10 58.68 -21.91 14.54
N LEU A 11 59.32 -21.01 13.78
CA LEU A 11 58.62 -20.06 12.90
C LEU A 11 57.81 -20.78 11.79
N GLN A 12 58.32 -21.90 11.27
CA GLN A 12 57.60 -22.72 10.29
C GLN A 12 56.42 -23.48 10.92
N LYS A 13 56.59 -24.00 12.14
CA LYS A 13 55.51 -24.65 12.90
C LYS A 13 54.41 -23.67 13.32
N GLN A 14 54.74 -22.38 13.43
CA GLN A 14 53.80 -21.28 13.70
C GLN A 14 52.99 -20.83 12.47
N GLY A 15 53.16 -21.48 11.31
CA GLY A 15 52.32 -21.28 10.13
C GLY A 15 52.47 -19.93 9.43
N GLN A 16 53.49 -19.14 9.78
CA GLN A 16 53.71 -17.80 9.22
C GLN A 16 54.67 -17.76 8.03
N LEU A 17 55.31 -18.87 7.67
CA LEU A 17 56.21 -18.95 6.52
C LEU A 17 55.84 -20.18 5.70
N GLY A 18 55.24 -19.94 4.52
CA GLY A 18 55.09 -20.96 3.48
C GLY A 18 56.47 -21.46 3.01
N ALA A 19 56.50 -22.63 2.37
CA ALA A 19 57.74 -23.31 1.96
C ALA A 19 58.68 -22.47 1.07
N ASP A 20 58.18 -21.37 0.51
CA ASP A 20 58.85 -20.54 -0.48
C ASP A 20 59.19 -19.10 0.01
N GLY A 21 58.95 -18.78 1.29
CA GLY A 21 59.33 -17.50 1.89
C GLY A 21 58.34 -16.34 1.71
N GLU A 22 57.16 -16.57 1.14
CA GLU A 22 56.10 -15.57 1.06
C GLU A 22 55.12 -15.63 2.24
N SER A 23 54.68 -14.44 2.66
CA SER A 23 53.64 -14.27 3.69
C SER A 23 52.29 -14.78 3.15
N PRO A 24 51.46 -15.46 3.95
CA PRO A 24 50.16 -15.93 3.49
C PRO A 24 49.31 -14.73 3.05
N PRO A 25 48.52 -14.85 1.95
CA PRO A 25 47.69 -13.76 1.50
C PRO A 25 46.74 -13.34 2.62
N PRO A 26 46.49 -12.02 2.79
CA PRO A 26 45.61 -11.53 3.83
C PRO A 26 44.27 -12.25 3.67
N ARG A 27 43.86 -12.95 4.73
CA ARG A 27 42.60 -13.67 4.81
C ARG A 27 41.51 -12.72 4.34
N ARG A 28 40.95 -13.01 3.16
CA ARG A 28 39.87 -12.24 2.55
C ARG A 28 38.77 -12.14 3.57
N GLU A 29 38.68 -11.00 4.25
CA GLU A 29 37.62 -10.73 5.20
C GLU A 29 36.32 -10.90 4.42
N MET A 30 35.52 -11.88 4.85
CA MET A 30 34.19 -12.11 4.31
C MET A 30 33.41 -10.81 4.57
N ARG A 31 33.26 -9.98 3.53
CA ARG A 31 32.43 -8.78 3.60
C ARG A 31 31.06 -9.21 4.15
N PRO A 32 30.54 -8.55 5.21
CA PRO A 32 29.24 -8.89 5.74
C PRO A 32 28.22 -8.71 4.61
N THR A 33 27.54 -9.80 4.25
CA THR A 33 26.42 -9.76 3.31
C THR A 33 25.37 -8.79 3.88
N PRO A 34 24.91 -7.80 3.11
CA PRO A 34 23.93 -6.86 3.60
C PRO A 34 22.67 -7.63 4.00
N LYS A 35 22.25 -7.52 5.27
CA LYS A 35 20.98 -8.09 5.73
C LYS A 35 19.86 -7.56 4.81
N PRO A 36 18.96 -8.43 4.30
CA PRO A 36 17.84 -7.96 3.49
C PRO A 36 17.01 -7.02 4.37
N ARG A 37 17.04 -5.72 4.05
CA ARG A 37 16.13 -4.76 4.67
C ARG A 37 14.74 -5.22 4.28
N THR A 38 13.97 -5.68 5.27
CA THR A 38 12.55 -5.95 5.09
C THR A 38 11.92 -4.67 4.56
N GLU A 39 11.57 -4.69 3.28
CA GLU A 39 10.97 -3.57 2.58
C GLU A 39 9.54 -3.45 3.12
N ARG A 40 9.40 -2.73 4.24
CA ARG A 40 8.08 -2.37 4.76
C ARG A 40 7.48 -1.40 3.74
N THR A 41 6.37 -1.79 3.13
CA THR A 41 5.62 -0.92 2.23
C THR A 41 5.28 0.36 2.98
N THR A 42 5.73 1.49 2.43
CA THR A 42 5.45 2.80 3.03
C THR A 42 4.01 3.20 2.70
N LEU A 43 3.36 4.00 3.55
CA LEU A 43 1.98 4.46 3.32
C LEU A 43 1.82 5.17 1.97
N LEU A 44 2.86 5.90 1.53
CA LEU A 44 2.92 6.51 0.20
C LEU A 44 2.85 5.48 -0.94
N GLN A 45 3.52 4.35 -0.77
CA GLN A 45 3.55 3.25 -1.74
C GLN A 45 2.16 2.60 -1.85
N TYR A 46 1.51 2.36 -0.71
CA TYR A 46 0.14 1.85 -0.65
C TYR A 46 -0.87 2.78 -1.33
N VAL A 47 -0.83 4.09 -1.06
CA VAL A 47 -1.74 5.05 -1.72
C VAL A 47 -1.50 5.12 -3.24
N ARG A 48 -0.23 4.99 -3.66
CA ARG A 48 0.12 4.96 -5.08
C ARG A 48 -0.44 3.71 -5.77
N GLU A 49 -0.33 2.56 -5.12
CA GLU A 49 -0.91 1.28 -5.58
C GLU A 49 -2.45 1.35 -5.60
N ALA A 50 -3.08 1.86 -4.55
CA ALA A 50 -4.52 2.05 -4.48
C ALA A 50 -5.05 2.97 -5.59
N ARG A 51 -4.35 4.06 -5.90
CA ARG A 51 -4.71 4.95 -7.03
C ARG A 51 -4.55 4.24 -8.37
N ALA A 52 -3.55 3.39 -8.54
CA ALA A 52 -3.37 2.60 -9.75
C ALA A 52 -4.52 1.58 -9.93
N GLU A 53 -4.98 0.97 -8.84
CA GLU A 53 -6.11 0.04 -8.85
C GLU A 53 -7.45 0.77 -9.07
N LEU A 54 -7.66 1.93 -8.44
CA LEU A 54 -8.85 2.77 -8.64
C LEU A 54 -9.01 3.28 -10.07
N ARG A 55 -7.92 3.34 -10.86
CA ARG A 55 -7.98 3.66 -12.30
C ARG A 55 -8.52 2.51 -13.15
N LYS A 56 -8.49 1.27 -12.63
CA LYS A 56 -9.11 0.10 -13.29
C LYS A 56 -10.63 0.05 -13.06
N VAL A 57 -11.11 0.75 -12.04
CA VAL A 57 -12.55 0.90 -11.82
C VAL A 57 -13.10 1.76 -12.96
N ALA A 58 -14.10 1.23 -13.65
CA ALA A 58 -14.84 1.97 -14.66
C ALA A 58 -15.64 3.08 -13.96
N TRP A 59 -15.02 4.23 -13.76
CA TRP A 59 -15.74 5.38 -13.23
C TRP A 59 -16.77 5.83 -14.27
N PRO A 60 -18.03 5.95 -13.83
CA PRO A 60 -19.16 6.14 -14.74
C PRO A 60 -19.00 7.40 -15.59
N ASN A 61 -19.50 7.33 -16.82
CA ASN A 61 -19.45 8.46 -17.73
C ASN A 61 -20.42 9.56 -17.24
N ARG A 62 -19.98 10.82 -17.24
CA ARG A 62 -20.75 11.98 -16.78
C ARG A 62 -22.21 12.06 -17.33
N PRO A 63 -22.49 11.83 -18.63
CA PRO A 63 -23.85 11.91 -19.15
C PRO A 63 -24.76 10.78 -18.63
N GLU A 64 -24.20 9.60 -18.34
CA GLU A 64 -24.97 8.48 -17.80
C GLU A 64 -25.43 8.78 -16.37
N ILE A 65 -24.53 9.34 -15.54
CA ILE A 65 -24.86 9.79 -14.18
C ILE A 65 -26.01 10.80 -14.23
N VAL A 66 -25.92 11.81 -15.10
CA VAL A 66 -26.94 12.85 -15.24
C VAL A 66 -28.29 12.25 -15.63
N ARG A 67 -28.31 11.30 -16.58
CA ARG A 67 -29.56 10.64 -17.01
C ARG A 67 -30.22 9.89 -15.86
N TYR A 68 -29.46 9.12 -15.08
CA TYR A 68 -30.01 8.40 -13.93
C TYR A 68 -30.44 9.35 -12.82
N SER A 69 -29.68 10.42 -12.55
CA SER A 69 -30.07 11.44 -11.57
C SER A 69 -31.37 12.14 -11.96
N ILE A 70 -31.59 12.46 -13.24
CA ILE A 70 -32.84 13.07 -13.72
C ILE A 70 -34.03 12.14 -13.48
N ILE A 71 -33.88 10.84 -13.77
CA ILE A 71 -34.95 9.86 -13.52
C ILE A 71 -35.30 9.82 -12.04
N VAL A 72 -34.30 9.73 -11.16
CA VAL A 72 -34.49 9.72 -9.70
C VAL A 72 -35.13 11.02 -9.22
N LEU A 73 -34.70 12.17 -9.74
CA LEU A 73 -35.25 13.47 -9.38
C LEU A 73 -36.73 13.57 -9.79
N ALA A 74 -37.06 13.12 -11.01
CA ALA A 74 -38.42 13.11 -11.52
C ALA A 74 -39.33 12.20 -10.68
N THR A 75 -38.89 10.98 -10.35
CA THR A 75 -39.67 10.07 -9.51
C THR A 75 -39.87 10.63 -8.10
N MET A 76 -38.85 11.27 -7.52
CA MET A 76 -38.95 11.93 -6.23
C MET A 76 -40.00 13.05 -6.25
N VAL A 77 -39.97 13.92 -7.28
CA VAL A 77 -40.97 15.00 -7.45
C VAL A 77 -42.39 14.45 -7.56
N VAL A 78 -42.59 13.38 -8.34
CA VAL A 78 -43.90 12.75 -8.51
C VAL A 78 -44.42 12.21 -7.18
N LEU A 79 -43.60 11.44 -6.46
CA LEU A 79 -43.99 10.85 -5.18
C LEU A 79 -44.27 11.92 -4.13
N THR A 80 -43.41 12.94 -4.03
CA THR A 80 -43.61 14.06 -3.11
C THR A 80 -44.90 14.81 -3.41
N THR A 81 -45.18 15.10 -4.68
CA THR A 81 -46.40 15.80 -5.08
C THR A 81 -47.64 14.96 -4.80
N PHE A 82 -47.57 13.65 -5.04
CA PHE A 82 -48.66 12.71 -4.77
C PHE A 82 -49.00 12.65 -3.28
N ILE A 83 -48.00 12.46 -2.41
CA ILE A 83 -48.18 12.42 -0.96
C ILE A 83 -48.73 13.76 -0.47
N PHE A 84 -48.13 14.88 -0.88
CA PHE A 84 -48.59 16.21 -0.51
C PHE A 84 -50.05 16.46 -0.94
N GLY A 85 -50.42 16.06 -2.15
CA GLY A 85 -51.79 16.17 -2.63
C GLY A 85 -52.77 15.34 -1.80
N LEU A 86 -52.40 14.11 -1.45
CA LEU A 86 -53.20 13.25 -0.59
C LEU A 86 -53.38 13.86 0.81
N ASP A 87 -52.29 14.32 1.42
CA ASP A 87 -52.31 14.97 2.74
C ASP A 87 -53.19 16.21 2.73
N TYR A 88 -53.13 17.02 1.66
CA TYR A 88 -53.97 18.21 1.50
C TYR A 88 -55.46 17.87 1.41
N VAL A 89 -55.81 16.86 0.60
CA VAL A 89 -57.20 16.39 0.45
C VAL A 89 -57.73 15.83 1.77
N VAL A 90 -56.94 14.99 2.43
CA VAL A 90 -57.31 14.42 3.73
C VAL A 90 -57.49 15.51 4.77
N ALA A 91 -56.56 16.46 4.86
CA ALA A 91 -56.66 17.59 5.78
C ALA A 91 -57.94 18.40 5.53
N LYS A 92 -58.21 18.79 4.27
CA LYS A 92 -59.44 19.51 3.90
C LYS A 92 -60.71 18.72 4.22
N GLY A 93 -60.74 17.42 3.95
CA GLY A 93 -61.89 16.56 4.25
C GLY A 93 -62.15 16.46 5.75
N ILE A 94 -61.09 16.34 6.54
CA ILE A 94 -61.15 16.33 8.00
C ILE A 94 -61.72 17.67 8.52
N PHE A 95 -61.16 18.81 8.09
CA PHE A 95 -61.67 20.11 8.52
C PHE A 95 -63.14 20.32 8.16
N PHE A 96 -63.57 19.91 6.97
CA PHE A 96 -64.98 19.99 6.57
C PHE A 96 -65.90 19.15 7.47
N LEU A 97 -65.44 17.97 7.90
CA LEU A 97 -66.22 17.07 8.76
C LEU A 97 -66.30 17.56 10.22
N PHE A 98 -65.31 18.31 10.69
CA PHE A 98 -65.29 18.88 12.05
C PHE A 98 -65.91 20.28 12.14
N ASP A 99 -65.97 21.03 11.03
CA ASP A 99 -66.59 22.36 10.93
C ASP A 99 -68.08 22.30 10.50
N SER A 100 -68.56 21.10 10.14
CA SER A 100 -69.98 20.80 9.86
C SER A 100 -70.66 20.15 11.06
#